data_AF-W5SKS1-F1
#
_entry.id   AF-W5SKS1-F1
#
_cell.length_a   1.000
_cell.length_b   1.000
_cell.length_c   1.000
_cell.angle_alpha   90.00
_cell.angle_beta   90.00
_cell.angle_gamma   90.00
#
_symmetry.space_group_name_H-M   'P 1'
#
loop_
_entity.id
_entity.type
_entity.pdbx_description
1 polymer ?
#
loop_
_entity_poly.entity_id
_entity_poly.type
_entity_poly.pdbx_seq_one_letter_code
_entity_poly.pdbx_strand_id
1 'polypeptide(L)' 'MNIYDLPLFKKMQREYKREFGVDIASFIKPKPVVVDFKSFENRFLNKK' A
#
# COMPACT_ATOMS: atom_id res chain seq x y z
N MET A 1 1.89 -17.15 0.52
CA MET A 1 0.75 -17.11 -0.42
C MET A 1 0.54 -15.65 -0.81
N ASN A 2 0.49 -15.33 -2.10
CA ASN A 2 0.36 -13.94 -2.57
C ASN A 2 -1.12 -13.60 -2.79
N ILE A 3 -1.62 -12.53 -2.16
CA ILE A 3 -3.02 -12.10 -2.25
C ILE A 3 -3.43 -11.79 -3.70
N TYR A 4 -2.50 -11.28 -4.52
CA TYR A 4 -2.74 -10.93 -5.92
C TYR A 4 -3.03 -12.15 -6.81
N ASP A 5 -2.61 -13.34 -6.37
CA ASP A 5 -2.79 -14.59 -7.10
C ASP A 5 -4.10 -15.31 -6.76
N LEU A 6 -4.82 -14.86 -5.72
CA LEU A 6 -6.09 -15.46 -5.31
C LEU A 6 -7.18 -15.26 -6.37
N PRO A 7 -7.94 -16.31 -6.74
CA PRO A 7 -9.05 -16.20 -7.70
C PRO A 7 -10.08 -15.14 -7.31
N LEU A 8 -10.41 -15.06 -6.01
CA LEU A 8 -11.32 -14.06 -5.47
C LEU A 8 -10.80 -12.64 -5.71
N PHE A 9 -9.51 -12.41 -5.47
CA PHE A 9 -8.90 -11.09 -5.68
C PHE A 9 -8.96 -10.67 -7.15
N LYS A 10 -8.62 -11.58 -8.08
CA LYS A 10 -8.71 -11.31 -9.53
C LYS A 10 -10.13 -11.01 -10.00
N LYS A 11 -11.13 -11.69 -9.41
CA LYS A 11 -12.55 -11.42 -9.68
C LYS A 11 -12.92 -9.99 -9.24
N MET A 12 -12.63 -9.64 -8.00
CA MET A 12 -12.93 -8.30 -7.46
C MET A 12 -12.19 -7.21 -8.23
N GLN A 13 -10.91 -7.42 -8.57
CA GLN A 13 -10.13 -6.45 -9.35
C GLN A 13 -10.82 -6.12 -10.70
N ARG A 14 -11.39 -7.11 -11.37
CA ARG A 14 -12.13 -6.90 -12.63
C ARG A 14 -13.45 -6.17 -12.41
N GLU A 15 -14.21 -6.55 -11.39
CA GLU A 15 -15.50 -5.93 -11.04
C GLU A 15 -15.31 -4.43 -10.74
N TYR A 16 -14.36 -4.10 -9.86
CA TYR A 16 -14.09 -2.71 -9.49
C TYR A 16 -13.51 -1.89 -10.63
N LYS A 17 -12.66 -2.48 -11.48
CA LYS A 17 -12.15 -1.79 -12.68
C LYS A 17 -13.27 -1.50 -13.67
N ARG A 18 -14.25 -2.40 -13.81
CA ARG A 18 -15.39 -2.24 -14.71
C ARG A 18 -16.40 -1.21 -14.18
N GLU A 19 -16.72 -1.27 -12.90
CA GLU A 19 -17.77 -0.43 -12.30
C GLU A 19 -17.28 0.97 -11.95
N PHE A 20 -16.03 1.10 -11.49
CA PHE A 20 -15.51 2.35 -10.93
C PHE A 20 -14.26 2.87 -11.64
N GLY A 21 -13.69 2.13 -12.59
CA GLY A 21 -12.40 2.47 -13.20
C GLY A 21 -11.22 2.34 -12.23
N VAL A 22 -11.41 1.64 -11.10
CA VAL A 22 -10.44 1.56 -10.01
C VAL A 22 -9.72 0.21 -10.04
N ASP A 23 -8.39 0.25 -9.96
CA ASP A 23 -7.58 -0.94 -9.71
C ASP A 23 -7.32 -1.09 -8.20
N ILE A 24 -8.05 -2.00 -7.54
CA ILE A 24 -7.91 -2.25 -6.10
C ILE A 24 -6.49 -2.66 -5.69
N ALA A 25 -5.69 -3.23 -6.60
CA ALA A 25 -4.30 -3.59 -6.33
C ALA A 25 -3.46 -2.36 -5.97
N SER A 26 -3.80 -1.19 -6.51
CA SER A 26 -3.10 0.07 -6.22
C SER A 26 -3.32 0.58 -4.79
N PHE A 27 -4.41 0.17 -4.13
CA PHE A 27 -4.76 0.59 -2.77
C PHE A 27 -4.19 -0.32 -1.69
N ILE A 28 -4.13 -1.62 -1.98
CA ILE A 28 -3.62 -2.61 -1.05
C ILE A 28 -2.12 -2.86 -1.21
N LYS A 29 -1.49 -2.36 -2.29
CA LYS A 29 -0.04 -2.41 -2.42
C LYS A 29 0.57 -1.71 -1.21
N PRO A 30 1.43 -2.39 -0.42
CA PRO A 30 2.16 -1.74 0.64
C PRO A 30 2.84 -0.51 0.04
N LYS A 31 2.40 0.68 0.44
CA LYS A 31 3.12 1.88 0.07
C LYS A 31 4.46 1.76 0.77
N PRO A 32 5.59 1.88 0.05
CA PRO A 32 6.86 2.05 0.72
C PRO A 32 6.78 3.37 1.49
N VAL A 33 6.38 3.29 2.74
CA VAL A 33 6.46 4.41 3.66
C VAL A 33 7.94 4.51 3.98
N VAL A 34 8.62 5.41 3.27
CA VAL A 34 9.99 5.78 3.61
C VAL A 34 9.88 6.55 4.93
N VAL A 35 10.04 5.83 6.03
CA VAL A 35 10.16 6.43 7.35
C VAL A 35 11.56 7.06 7.40
N ASP A 36 11.62 8.39 7.43
CA ASP A 36 12.87 9.11 7.62
C ASP A 36 13.30 9.04 9.09
N PHE A 37 13.96 7.92 9.42
CA PHE A 37 14.50 7.68 10.76
C PHE A 37 15.51 8.74 11.18
N LYS A 38 16.26 9.33 10.24
CA LYS A 38 17.28 10.35 10.54
C LYS A 38 16.63 11.66 10.99
N SER A 39 15.59 12.09 10.29
CA SER A 39 14.80 13.26 10.71
C SER A 39 14.07 13.02 12.02
N PHE A 40 13.57 11.80 12.24
CA PHE A 40 12.94 11.41 13.51
C PHE A 40 13.94 11.50 14.67
N GLU A 41 15.10 10.86 14.55
CA GLU A 41 16.13 10.83 15.59
C GLU A 41 16.62 12.25 15.92
N ASN A 42 16.91 13.07 14.90
CA ASN A 42 17.33 14.46 15.10
C ASN A 42 16.28 15.30 15.83
N ARG A 43 14.99 15.09 15.52
CA ARG A 43 13.90 15.92 16.07
C ARG A 43 13.48 15.51 17.48
N PHE A 44 13.54 14.22 17.79
CA PHE A 44 12.94 13.66 19.01
C PHE A 44 13.95 13.06 19.98
N LEU A 45 15.08 12.55 19.49
CA LEU A 45 16.07 11.84 20.33
C LEU A 45 17.33 12.66 20.60
N ASN A 46 17.73 13.53 19.66
CA ASN A 46 18.93 14.36 19.76
C ASN A 46 18.66 15.83 20.16
N LYS A 47 17.48 16.13 20.73
CA LYS A 47 17.24 17.43 21.39
C LYS A 47 18.11 17.52 22.65
N LYS A 48 19.33 18.01 22.49
CA LYS A 48 20.13 18.60 23.58
C LYS A 48 19.73 20.05 23.80
#